data_AF-A0A2E4SUH1-F1
#
_entry.id   AF-A0A2E4SUH1-F1
#
_cell.length_a   1.000
_cell.length_b   1.000
_cell.length_c   1.000
_cell.angle_alpha   90.00
_cell.angle_beta   90.00
_cell.angle_gamma   90.00
#
_symmetry.space_group_name_H-M   'P 1'
#
loop_
_entity.id
_entity.type
_entity.pdbx_description
1 polymer ?
#
loop_
_entity_poly.entity_id
_entity_poly.type
_entity_poly.pdbx_seq_one_letter_code
_entity_poly.pdbx_strand_id
1 'polypeptide(L)'
;AAQTPPFLTERRVVVGRHLGRFGDKDSVAPLVAYLTDPLDTTALIVVWEKGHAPVQQRLNPVPKSLMEAIDSAGGDVRKTAVGRGREGEQWLDARIADGPVDLDRPARALVSRRLGEDRAAVVPLLETLAAVFGTGAELTANDVEPFLGLGGDVAPWDLTDAIDAGDVPKALDCLSRMMGAGGRHPLAITAALNGHYGRLLRLDGSGIRDQAGAADALGVKGFPAKKALAASRRLGGQRIARAVRLLAAADLDLRGRSAWPQELVAEVLVARLASLSRP
;
A
#
# COMPACT_ATOMS: atom_id res chain seq x y z
N ALA A 1 -32.00 6.67 -13.21
CA ALA A 1 -31.15 7.88 -13.14
C ALA A 1 -30.52 8.23 -14.48
N ALA A 2 -29.82 7.30 -15.14
CA ALA A 2 -29.15 7.58 -16.43
C ALA A 2 -30.12 7.66 -17.64
N GLN A 3 -31.32 7.10 -17.53
CA GLN A 3 -32.41 7.22 -18.51
C GLN A 3 -33.28 8.47 -18.35
N THR A 4 -32.92 9.38 -17.45
CA THR A 4 -33.68 10.62 -17.27
C THR A 4 -33.03 11.72 -18.10
N PRO A 5 -33.73 12.31 -19.09
CA PRO A 5 -33.20 13.42 -19.88
C PRO A 5 -32.72 14.59 -19.01
N PRO A 6 -31.78 15.41 -19.50
CA PRO A 6 -31.38 16.64 -18.81
C PRO A 6 -32.57 17.60 -18.68
N PHE A 7 -32.58 18.38 -17.60
CA PHE A 7 -33.58 19.44 -17.38
C PHE A 7 -32.89 20.79 -17.53
N LEU A 8 -33.42 21.64 -18.41
CA LEU A 8 -32.90 22.99 -18.71
C LEU A 8 -31.41 23.06 -19.08
N THR A 9 -30.83 21.95 -19.55
CA THR A 9 -29.42 21.81 -19.94
C THR A 9 -29.32 20.86 -21.13
N GLU A 10 -28.22 20.92 -21.87
CA GLU A 10 -28.01 20.08 -23.05
C GLU A 10 -27.54 18.66 -22.70
N ARG A 11 -26.86 18.49 -21.56
CA ARG A 11 -26.27 17.23 -21.14
C ARG A 11 -26.46 16.97 -19.65
N ARG A 12 -26.53 15.69 -19.29
CA ARG A 12 -26.56 15.18 -17.92
C ARG A 12 -25.32 14.35 -17.65
N VAL A 13 -24.71 14.52 -16.48
CA VAL A 13 -23.64 13.63 -16.01
C VAL A 13 -24.17 12.78 -14.86
N VAL A 14 -23.98 11.47 -14.94
CA VAL A 14 -24.34 10.51 -13.88
C VAL A 14 -23.08 9.78 -13.45
N VAL A 15 -22.74 9.86 -12.17
CA VAL A 15 -21.57 9.17 -11.61
C VAL A 15 -22.03 8.07 -10.66
N GLY A 16 -21.79 6.82 -11.04
CA GLY A 16 -21.95 5.67 -10.15
C GLY A 16 -20.65 5.38 -9.43
N ARG A 17 -20.63 5.48 -8.10
CA ARG A 17 -19.45 5.16 -7.26
C ARG A 17 -19.64 3.85 -6.51
N HIS A 18 -18.53 3.24 -6.09
CA HIS A 18 -18.50 1.98 -5.35
C HIS A 18 -19.16 0.79 -6.09
N LEU A 19 -19.09 0.77 -7.42
CA LEU A 19 -19.73 -0.28 -8.22
C LEU A 19 -19.01 -1.62 -8.13
N GLY A 20 -17.81 -1.68 -7.55
CA GLY A 20 -17.07 -2.92 -7.27
C GLY A 20 -17.81 -3.93 -6.38
N ARG A 21 -18.92 -3.53 -5.75
CA ARG A 21 -19.84 -4.45 -5.05
C ARG A 21 -20.58 -5.41 -5.97
N PHE A 22 -20.75 -5.06 -7.25
CA PHE A 22 -21.51 -5.84 -8.24
C PHE A 22 -20.56 -6.72 -9.06
N GLY A 23 -20.15 -7.85 -8.48
CA GLY A 23 -19.07 -8.69 -9.01
C GLY A 23 -19.50 -9.76 -10.02
N ASP A 24 -20.80 -10.00 -10.17
CA ASP A 24 -21.36 -11.04 -11.02
C ASP A 24 -22.22 -10.47 -12.16
N LYS A 25 -22.50 -11.30 -13.16
CA LYS A 25 -23.24 -10.92 -14.37
C LYS A 25 -24.65 -10.41 -14.06
N ASP A 26 -25.33 -11.03 -13.11
CA ASP A 26 -26.73 -10.72 -12.80
C ASP A 26 -26.84 -9.36 -12.10
N SER A 27 -25.88 -9.06 -11.23
CA SER A 27 -25.81 -7.79 -10.49
C SER A 27 -25.54 -6.58 -11.39
N VAL A 28 -24.89 -6.77 -12.55
CA VAL A 28 -24.66 -5.71 -13.54
C VAL A 28 -25.65 -5.74 -14.71
N ALA A 29 -26.57 -6.71 -14.75
CA ALA A 29 -27.50 -6.88 -15.86
C ALA A 29 -28.33 -5.61 -16.18
N PRO A 30 -28.85 -4.85 -15.19
CA PRO A 30 -29.57 -3.59 -15.49
C PRO A 30 -28.68 -2.53 -16.14
N LEU A 31 -27.38 -2.49 -15.78
CA LEU A 31 -26.43 -1.54 -16.36
C LEU A 31 -26.06 -1.96 -17.78
N VAL A 32 -25.85 -3.25 -18.03
CA VAL A 32 -25.62 -3.79 -19.37
C VAL A 32 -26.82 -3.52 -20.28
N ALA A 33 -28.05 -3.72 -19.78
CA ALA A 33 -29.27 -3.43 -20.52
C ALA A 33 -29.44 -1.93 -20.82
N TYR A 34 -28.97 -1.05 -19.95
CA TYR A 34 -28.96 0.39 -20.24
C TYR A 34 -27.99 0.74 -21.38
N LEU A 35 -26.83 0.09 -21.45
CA LEU A 35 -25.79 0.37 -22.44
C LEU A 35 -26.15 -0.09 -23.86
N THR A 36 -27.23 -0.85 -24.06
CA THR A 36 -27.67 -1.21 -25.42
C THR A 36 -28.35 -0.05 -26.15
N ASP A 37 -28.93 0.89 -25.41
CA ASP A 37 -29.60 2.09 -25.93
C ASP A 37 -29.46 3.25 -24.92
N PRO A 38 -28.23 3.78 -24.75
CA PRO A 38 -27.98 4.88 -23.83
C PRO A 38 -28.54 6.19 -24.39
N LEU A 39 -28.96 7.09 -23.51
CA LEU A 39 -29.34 8.44 -23.93
C LEU A 39 -28.09 9.23 -24.35
N ASP A 40 -28.06 9.72 -25.60
CA ASP A 40 -26.97 10.55 -26.14
C ASP A 40 -26.69 11.81 -25.30
N THR A 41 -27.72 12.32 -24.62
CA THR A 41 -27.61 13.48 -23.73
C THR A 41 -26.99 13.16 -22.37
N THR A 42 -26.71 11.91 -22.04
CA THR A 42 -26.21 11.48 -20.73
C THR A 42 -24.80 10.91 -20.82
N ALA A 43 -23.85 11.53 -20.11
CA ALA A 43 -22.55 10.94 -19.84
C ALA A 43 -22.61 10.12 -18.54
N LEU A 44 -22.43 8.80 -18.66
CA LEU A 44 -22.36 7.89 -17.52
C LEU A 44 -20.91 7.58 -17.17
N ILE A 45 -20.51 7.87 -15.93
CA ILE A 45 -19.19 7.53 -15.38
C ILE A 45 -19.39 6.46 -14.31
N VAL A 46 -18.72 5.33 -14.48
CA VAL A 46 -18.73 4.22 -13.53
C VAL A 46 -17.37 4.12 -12.84
N VAL A 47 -17.35 4.34 -11.52
CA VAL A 47 -16.15 4.21 -10.69
C VAL A 47 -16.16 2.83 -10.03
N TRP A 48 -15.25 1.97 -10.51
CA TRP A 48 -15.11 0.60 -10.04
C TRP A 48 -14.18 0.49 -8.83
N GLU A 49 -14.67 0.99 -7.70
CA GLU A 49 -13.96 0.98 -6.41
C GLU A 49 -14.70 0.11 -5.38
N LYS A 50 -14.04 -0.15 -4.24
CA LYS A 50 -14.61 -0.99 -3.17
C LYS A 50 -15.92 -0.41 -2.65
N GLY A 51 -16.88 -1.29 -2.39
CA GLY A 51 -18.09 -1.00 -1.64
C GLY A 51 -17.77 -0.36 -0.28
N HIS A 52 -18.42 0.77 0.02
CA HIS A 52 -18.28 1.44 1.31
C HIS A 52 -19.28 0.92 2.36
N ALA A 53 -20.47 0.48 1.95
CA ALA A 53 -21.51 -0.02 2.85
C ALA A 53 -22.26 -1.24 2.24
N PRO A 54 -22.06 -2.46 2.76
CA PRO A 54 -21.03 -2.84 3.74
C PRO A 54 -19.60 -2.68 3.18
N VAL A 55 -18.62 -2.52 4.07
CA VAL A 55 -17.20 -2.36 3.68
C VAL A 55 -16.72 -3.63 2.98
N GLN A 56 -16.32 -3.47 1.72
CA GLN A 56 -15.86 -4.59 0.90
C GLN A 56 -14.37 -4.83 1.13
N GLN A 57 -14.01 -6.04 1.61
CA GLN A 57 -12.62 -6.41 1.89
C GLN A 57 -11.74 -6.40 0.62
N ARG A 58 -12.25 -6.95 -0.48
CA ARG A 58 -11.55 -7.08 -1.77
C ARG A 58 -12.39 -6.50 -2.90
N LEU A 59 -11.75 -5.82 -3.84
CA LEU A 59 -12.43 -5.32 -5.04
C LEU A 59 -12.74 -6.51 -5.96
N ASN A 60 -14.01 -6.65 -6.37
CA ASN A 60 -14.39 -7.64 -7.38
C ASN A 60 -13.87 -7.20 -8.76
N PRO A 61 -13.44 -8.13 -9.62
CA PRO A 61 -13.11 -7.80 -11.00
C PRO A 61 -14.35 -7.24 -11.71
N VAL A 62 -14.12 -6.41 -12.74
CA VAL A 62 -15.20 -5.94 -13.61
C VAL A 62 -15.73 -7.15 -14.41
N PRO A 63 -17.05 -7.44 -14.41
CA PRO A 63 -17.61 -8.52 -15.20
C PRO A 63 -17.33 -8.33 -16.70
N LYS A 64 -16.95 -9.40 -17.41
CA LYS A 64 -16.65 -9.35 -18.86
C LYS A 64 -17.81 -8.81 -19.69
N SER A 65 -19.04 -9.23 -19.36
CA SER A 65 -20.26 -8.75 -20.02
C SER A 65 -20.45 -7.23 -19.92
N LEU A 66 -19.98 -6.61 -18.83
CA LEU A 66 -20.02 -5.16 -18.69
C LEU A 66 -18.95 -4.48 -19.53
N MET A 67 -17.73 -5.03 -19.58
CA MET A 67 -16.67 -4.51 -20.45
C MET A 67 -17.06 -4.57 -21.94
N GLU A 68 -17.64 -5.68 -22.38
CA GLU A 68 -18.13 -5.87 -23.76
C GLU A 68 -19.29 -4.89 -24.10
N ALA A 69 -20.19 -4.65 -23.15
CA ALA A 69 -21.29 -3.70 -23.33
C ALA A 69 -20.80 -2.24 -23.40
N ILE A 70 -19.78 -1.89 -22.61
CA ILE A 70 -19.16 -0.56 -22.66
C ILE A 70 -18.51 -0.34 -24.03
N ASP A 71 -17.73 -1.31 -24.51
CA ASP A 71 -17.07 -1.24 -25.82
C ASP A 71 -18.10 -1.12 -26.96
N SER A 72 -19.16 -1.93 -26.92
CA SER A 72 -20.26 -1.89 -27.90
C SER A 72 -21.01 -0.55 -27.91
N ALA A 73 -21.11 0.12 -26.75
CA ALA A 73 -21.71 1.44 -26.62
C ALA A 73 -20.74 2.59 -27.00
N GLY A 74 -19.51 2.28 -27.42
CA GLY A 74 -18.47 3.27 -27.75
C GLY A 74 -17.86 3.95 -26.53
N GLY A 75 -17.95 3.34 -25.34
CA GLY A 75 -17.37 3.86 -24.10
C GLY A 75 -15.94 3.38 -23.86
N ASP A 76 -15.23 4.08 -22.98
CA ASP A 76 -13.85 3.76 -22.60
C ASP A 76 -13.77 3.11 -21.21
N VAL A 77 -12.91 2.09 -21.06
CA VAL A 77 -12.49 1.56 -19.75
C VAL A 77 -11.08 2.03 -19.44
N ARG A 78 -10.92 2.86 -18.41
CA ARG A 78 -9.61 3.38 -17.98
C ARG A 78 -9.20 2.80 -16.63
N LYS A 79 -8.06 2.10 -16.60
CA LYS A 79 -7.43 1.66 -15.35
C LYS A 79 -6.70 2.84 -14.73
N THR A 80 -7.24 3.37 -13.64
CA THR A 80 -6.67 4.53 -12.91
C THR A 80 -5.83 4.14 -11.71
N ALA A 81 -5.68 2.83 -11.44
CA ALA A 81 -4.84 2.34 -10.36
C ALA A 81 -3.35 2.52 -10.70
N VAL A 82 -2.58 3.02 -9.74
CA VAL A 82 -1.11 3.16 -9.84
C VAL A 82 -0.41 1.80 -10.02
N GLY A 83 -1.05 0.69 -9.65
CA GLY A 83 -0.45 -0.65 -9.68
C GLY A 83 0.33 -0.95 -8.40
N ARG A 84 1.02 -2.10 -8.36
CA ARG A 84 1.85 -2.53 -7.23
C ARG A 84 3.21 -3.05 -7.70
N GLY A 85 4.21 -3.01 -6.82
CA GLY A 85 5.56 -3.45 -7.14
C GLY A 85 6.10 -2.76 -8.39
N ARG A 86 6.58 -3.54 -9.35
CA ARG A 86 7.17 -3.05 -10.62
C ARG A 86 6.21 -2.19 -11.46
N GLU A 87 4.92 -2.52 -11.50
CA GLU A 87 3.93 -1.72 -12.24
C GLU A 87 3.81 -0.31 -11.62
N GLY A 88 3.82 -0.23 -10.29
CA GLY A 88 3.81 1.04 -9.58
C GLY A 88 5.08 1.86 -9.79
N GLU A 89 6.25 1.22 -9.82
CA GLU A 89 7.52 1.88 -10.15
C GLU A 89 7.50 2.46 -11.56
N GLN A 90 7.05 1.68 -12.55
CA GLN A 90 6.93 2.16 -13.93
C GLN A 90 5.95 3.32 -14.07
N TRP A 91 4.80 3.25 -13.38
CA TRP A 91 3.85 4.35 -13.35
C TRP A 91 4.47 5.61 -12.75
N LEU A 92 5.22 5.48 -11.65
CA LEU A 92 5.87 6.61 -11.00
C LEU A 92 6.92 7.24 -11.91
N ASP A 93 7.78 6.43 -12.54
CA ASP A 93 8.80 6.91 -13.46
C ASP A 93 8.19 7.64 -14.66
N ALA A 94 7.11 7.09 -15.23
CA ALA A 94 6.37 7.73 -16.31
C ALA A 94 5.74 9.05 -15.87
N ARG A 95 5.12 9.10 -14.69
CA ARG A 95 4.55 10.35 -14.15
C ARG A 95 5.58 11.43 -13.87
N ILE A 96 6.78 11.07 -13.40
CA ILE A 96 7.87 12.03 -13.24
C ILE A 96 8.38 12.50 -14.60
N ALA A 97 8.48 11.62 -15.60
CA ALA A 97 8.91 11.98 -16.94
C ALA A 97 7.91 12.88 -17.68
N ASP A 98 6.60 12.64 -17.51
CA ASP A 98 5.52 13.47 -18.07
C ASP A 98 5.27 14.74 -17.24
N GLY A 99 6.05 14.95 -16.18
CA GLY A 99 5.85 16.00 -15.19
C GLY A 99 6.20 17.39 -15.70
N PRO A 100 5.70 18.44 -15.04
CA PRO A 100 6.00 19.84 -15.38
C PRO A 100 7.42 20.31 -14.99
N VAL A 101 8.24 19.46 -14.37
CA VAL A 101 9.63 19.76 -13.96
C VAL A 101 10.55 18.58 -14.25
N ASP A 102 11.83 18.85 -14.48
CA ASP A 102 12.85 17.85 -14.77
C ASP A 102 13.62 17.49 -13.51
N LEU A 103 13.44 16.26 -13.02
CA LEU A 103 14.18 15.74 -11.87
C LEU A 103 15.46 15.03 -12.31
N ASP A 104 16.59 15.37 -11.71
CA ASP A 104 17.82 14.61 -11.88
C ASP A 104 17.71 13.18 -11.29
N ARG A 105 18.69 12.33 -11.62
CA ARG A 105 18.65 10.92 -11.17
C ARG A 105 18.63 10.78 -9.63
N PRO A 106 19.43 11.52 -8.84
CA PRO A 106 19.30 11.56 -7.39
C PRO A 106 17.91 11.97 -6.89
N ALA A 107 17.29 13.01 -7.45
CA ALA A 107 15.97 13.50 -7.08
C ALA A 107 14.89 12.45 -7.37
N ARG A 108 14.93 11.80 -8.54
CA ARG A 108 14.02 10.69 -8.88
C ARG A 108 14.11 9.54 -7.87
N ALA A 109 15.33 9.15 -7.51
CA ALA A 109 15.55 8.10 -6.51
C ALA A 109 15.04 8.52 -5.12
N LEU A 110 15.24 9.79 -4.74
CA LEU A 110 14.74 10.35 -3.50
C LEU A 110 13.20 10.32 -3.45
N VAL A 111 12.53 10.81 -4.50
CA VAL A 111 11.06 10.81 -4.63
C VAL A 111 10.52 9.38 -4.56
N SER A 112 11.06 8.45 -5.35
CA SER A 112 10.63 7.05 -5.35
C SER A 112 10.75 6.40 -3.97
N ARG A 113 11.88 6.59 -3.30
CA ARG A 113 12.10 6.09 -1.94
C ARG A 113 11.13 6.72 -0.93
N ARG A 114 10.93 8.04 -1.01
CA ARG A 114 10.09 8.80 -0.07
C ARG A 114 8.62 8.52 -0.25
N LEU A 115 8.12 8.36 -1.47
CA LEU A 115 6.69 8.09 -1.71
C LEU A 115 6.29 6.65 -1.37
N GLY A 116 7.16 5.66 -1.58
CA GLY A 116 6.89 4.28 -1.18
C GLY A 116 5.63 3.71 -1.83
N GLU A 117 4.63 3.35 -1.03
CA GLU A 117 3.32 2.89 -1.53
C GLU A 117 2.40 4.04 -1.96
N ASP A 118 2.57 5.25 -1.41
CA ASP A 118 1.80 6.44 -1.75
C ASP A 118 2.33 7.16 -2.99
N ARG A 119 2.42 6.41 -4.09
CA ARG A 119 2.96 6.91 -5.36
C ARG A 119 2.10 8.02 -5.96
N ALA A 120 0.80 8.05 -5.68
CA ALA A 120 -0.13 9.05 -6.21
C ALA A 120 0.23 10.47 -5.74
N ALA A 121 0.86 10.61 -4.58
CA ALA A 121 1.34 11.89 -4.06
C ALA A 121 2.45 12.53 -4.92
N VAL A 122 3.00 11.82 -5.91
CA VAL A 122 3.93 12.43 -6.89
C VAL A 122 3.27 13.55 -7.70
N VAL A 123 1.97 13.43 -8.00
CA VAL A 123 1.26 14.41 -8.85
C VAL A 123 1.22 15.79 -8.17
N PRO A 124 0.66 15.94 -6.95
CA PRO A 124 0.66 17.23 -6.28
C PRO A 124 2.07 17.71 -5.91
N LEU A 125 3.03 16.81 -5.69
CA LEU A 125 4.44 17.18 -5.49
C LEU A 125 5.00 17.90 -6.73
N LEU A 126 4.87 17.31 -7.91
CA LEU A 126 5.41 17.90 -9.15
C LEU A 126 4.72 19.23 -9.49
N GLU A 127 3.41 19.34 -9.24
CA GLU A 127 2.68 20.61 -9.38
C GLU A 127 3.21 21.69 -8.42
N THR A 128 3.51 21.30 -7.17
CA THR A 128 4.08 22.21 -6.17
C THR A 128 5.49 22.66 -6.58
N LEU A 129 6.33 21.73 -7.04
CA LEU A 129 7.67 22.04 -7.53
C LEU A 129 7.62 22.99 -8.73
N ALA A 130 6.72 22.75 -9.69
CA ALA A 130 6.53 23.63 -10.84
C ALA A 130 6.04 25.03 -10.41
N ALA A 131 5.16 25.12 -9.41
CA ALA A 131 4.69 26.40 -8.90
C ALA A 131 5.80 27.22 -8.20
N VAL A 132 6.77 26.54 -7.57
CA VAL A 132 7.88 27.20 -6.85
C VAL A 132 9.05 27.54 -7.76
N PHE A 133 9.49 26.59 -8.59
CA PHE A 133 10.70 26.70 -9.40
C PHE A 133 10.44 27.06 -10.86
N GLY A 134 9.18 27.02 -11.30
CA GLY A 134 8.77 27.23 -12.68
C GLY A 134 8.65 25.93 -13.48
N THR A 135 7.81 25.95 -14.52
CA THR A 135 7.67 24.82 -15.46
C THR A 135 8.94 24.63 -16.28
N GLY A 136 9.42 23.40 -16.39
CA GLY A 136 10.65 23.02 -17.08
C GLY A 136 11.94 23.26 -16.29
N ALA A 137 11.84 23.54 -14.99
CA ALA A 137 13.02 23.66 -14.13
C ALA A 137 13.73 22.31 -13.95
N GLU A 138 15.06 22.32 -14.01
CA GLU A 138 15.90 21.17 -13.64
C GLU A 138 16.18 21.20 -12.13
N LEU A 139 15.76 20.16 -11.42
CA LEU A 139 15.81 20.09 -9.95
C LEU A 139 16.67 18.94 -9.46
N THR A 140 17.48 19.23 -8.45
CA THR A 140 18.34 18.26 -7.77
C THR A 140 17.64 17.67 -6.55
N ALA A 141 18.23 16.64 -5.94
CA ALA A 141 17.73 16.07 -4.70
C ALA A 141 17.57 17.10 -3.57
N ASN A 142 18.46 18.10 -3.49
CA ASN A 142 18.42 19.15 -2.47
C ASN A 142 17.24 20.11 -2.68
N ASP A 143 16.84 20.36 -3.92
CA ASP A 143 15.72 21.23 -4.24
C ASP A 143 14.38 20.54 -3.91
N VAL A 144 14.32 19.22 -4.08
CA VAL A 144 13.11 18.42 -3.88
C VAL A 144 12.93 17.95 -2.45
N GLU A 145 14.01 17.67 -1.71
CA GLU A 145 13.96 17.16 -0.33
C GLU A 145 13.06 17.96 0.61
N PRO A 146 13.06 19.31 0.61
CA PRO A 146 12.19 20.11 1.48
C PRO A 146 10.70 19.90 1.26
N PHE A 147 10.30 19.46 0.06
CA PHE A 147 8.90 19.22 -0.33
C PHE A 147 8.45 17.78 -0.08
N LEU A 148 9.41 16.87 0.11
CA LEU A 148 9.16 15.51 0.52
C LEU A 148 9.11 15.49 2.04
N GLY A 149 7.90 15.47 2.62
CA GLY A 149 7.70 15.35 4.07
C GLY A 149 8.30 14.07 4.67
N LEU A 150 7.76 13.57 5.79
CA LEU A 150 8.29 12.37 6.47
C LEU A 150 8.34 11.10 5.59
N GLY A 151 7.70 11.12 4.41
CA GLY A 151 7.63 10.02 3.45
C GLY A 151 6.26 9.33 3.51
N GLY A 152 5.77 8.86 2.36
CA GLY A 152 4.51 8.12 2.23
C GLY A 152 4.56 6.75 2.92
N ASP A 153 3.39 6.07 3.03
CA ASP A 153 3.33 4.74 3.68
C ASP A 153 4.30 3.75 3.03
N VAL A 154 4.71 2.76 3.81
CA VAL A 154 5.58 1.66 3.38
C VAL A 154 4.88 0.33 3.50
N ALA A 155 5.35 -0.64 2.72
CA ALA A 155 4.77 -1.96 2.77
C ALA A 155 5.07 -2.61 4.14
N PRO A 156 4.14 -3.39 4.72
CA PRO A 156 4.36 -4.02 6.02
C PRO A 156 5.63 -4.87 6.11
N TRP A 157 6.06 -5.49 4.99
CA TRP A 157 7.27 -6.30 4.96
C TRP A 157 8.57 -5.47 4.99
N ASP A 158 8.54 -4.20 4.57
CA ASP A 158 9.75 -3.35 4.59
C ASP A 158 10.25 -3.13 6.03
N LEU A 159 9.32 -2.97 6.97
CA LEU A 159 9.64 -2.88 8.41
C LEU A 159 10.25 -4.18 8.92
N THR A 160 9.62 -5.33 8.65
CA THR A 160 10.16 -6.63 9.11
C THR A 160 11.50 -6.94 8.48
N ASP A 161 11.74 -6.49 7.23
CA ASP A 161 12.99 -6.72 6.51
C ASP A 161 14.13 -5.90 7.09
N ALA A 162 13.87 -4.63 7.41
CA ALA A 162 14.83 -3.77 8.10
C ALA A 162 15.17 -4.32 9.49
N ILE A 163 14.17 -4.79 10.25
CA ILE A 163 14.36 -5.43 11.57
C ILE A 163 15.19 -6.70 11.43
N ASP A 164 14.82 -7.59 10.50
CA ASP A 164 15.51 -8.86 10.30
C ASP A 164 16.95 -8.66 9.81
N ALA A 165 17.24 -7.57 9.08
CA ALA A 165 18.57 -7.18 8.64
C ALA A 165 19.41 -6.47 9.71
N GLY A 166 18.80 -6.07 10.83
CA GLY A 166 19.48 -5.31 11.90
C GLY A 166 19.72 -3.83 11.59
N ASP A 167 19.07 -3.32 10.54
CA ASP A 167 19.15 -1.93 10.10
C ASP A 167 18.19 -1.07 10.93
N VAL A 168 18.67 -0.64 12.11
CA VAL A 168 17.89 0.18 13.05
C VAL A 168 17.43 1.51 12.43
N PRO A 169 18.29 2.30 11.74
CA PRO A 169 17.83 3.53 11.09
C PRO A 169 16.69 3.29 10.09
N LYS A 170 16.83 2.29 9.21
CA LYS A 170 15.78 1.96 8.23
C LYS A 170 14.51 1.44 8.91
N ALA A 171 14.63 0.65 9.97
CA ALA A 171 13.47 0.13 10.69
C ALA A 171 12.67 1.26 11.36
N LEU A 172 13.35 2.26 11.93
CA LEU A 172 12.71 3.44 12.51
C LEU A 172 12.09 4.36 11.45
N ASP A 173 12.74 4.54 10.29
CA ASP A 173 12.15 5.25 9.14
C ASP A 173 10.85 4.56 8.68
N CYS A 174 10.89 3.24 8.47
CA CYS A 174 9.69 2.46 8.11
C CYS A 174 8.58 2.61 9.16
N LEU A 175 8.91 2.50 10.46
CA LEU A 175 7.95 2.66 11.54
C LEU A 175 7.30 4.06 11.51
N SER A 176 8.12 5.11 11.43
CA SER A 176 7.64 6.50 11.38
C SER A 176 6.68 6.73 10.21
N ARG A 177 6.97 6.15 9.04
CA ARG A 177 6.15 6.27 7.84
C ARG A 177 4.83 5.49 7.95
N MET A 178 4.87 4.30 8.55
CA MET A 178 3.66 3.51 8.81
C MET A 178 2.70 4.20 9.78
N MET A 179 3.22 4.86 10.83
CA MET A 179 2.41 5.58 11.81
C MET A 179 1.94 6.94 11.28
N GLY A 180 2.82 7.67 10.61
CA GLY A 180 2.53 8.97 10.01
C GLY A 180 1.65 8.85 8.76
N ALA A 181 2.27 8.73 7.59
CA ALA A 181 1.54 8.69 6.32
C ALA A 181 0.61 7.48 6.17
N GLY A 182 1.00 6.32 6.72
CA GLY A 182 0.17 5.12 6.73
C GLY A 182 -0.99 5.14 7.73
N GLY A 183 -1.01 6.09 8.67
CA GLY A 183 -2.05 6.22 9.70
C GLY A 183 -2.21 4.98 10.59
N ARG A 184 -1.21 4.09 10.65
CA ARG A 184 -1.33 2.83 11.39
C ARG A 184 -1.12 3.07 12.87
N HIS A 185 -2.11 2.67 13.66
CA HIS A 185 -2.01 2.70 15.11
C HIS A 185 -0.87 1.80 15.62
N PRO A 186 -0.09 2.21 16.65
CA PRO A 186 1.01 1.40 17.23
C PRO A 186 0.62 -0.04 17.60
N LEU A 187 -0.57 -0.26 18.18
CA LEU A 187 -1.11 -1.60 18.43
C LEU A 187 -1.21 -2.47 17.17
N ALA A 188 -1.60 -1.90 16.02
CA ALA A 188 -1.71 -2.65 14.76
C ALA A 188 -0.31 -3.09 14.26
N ILE A 189 0.70 -2.24 14.43
CA ILE A 189 2.09 -2.57 14.09
C ILE A 189 2.62 -3.67 15.02
N THR A 190 2.41 -3.55 16.33
CA THR A 190 2.78 -4.57 17.31
C THR A 190 2.09 -5.92 17.02
N ALA A 191 0.82 -5.92 16.61
CA ALA A 191 0.12 -7.13 16.17
C ALA A 191 0.77 -7.77 14.93
N ALA A 192 1.18 -6.97 13.94
CA ALA A 192 1.89 -7.46 12.76
C ALA A 192 3.26 -8.07 13.12
N LEU A 193 4.01 -7.43 14.02
CA LEU A 193 5.29 -7.93 14.52
C LEU A 193 5.12 -9.22 15.34
N ASN A 194 4.07 -9.33 16.16
CA ASN A 194 3.70 -10.58 16.83
C ASN A 194 3.45 -11.70 15.82
N GLY A 195 2.71 -11.41 14.75
CA GLY A 195 2.50 -12.36 13.65
C GLY A 195 3.81 -12.80 12.99
N HIS A 196 4.76 -11.88 12.81
CA HIS A 196 6.09 -12.18 12.26
C HIS A 196 6.90 -13.11 13.17
N TYR A 197 7.13 -12.72 14.42
CA TYR A 197 7.91 -13.54 15.35
C TYR A 197 7.21 -14.84 15.73
N GLY A 198 5.88 -14.89 15.71
CA GLY A 198 5.12 -16.13 15.86
C GLY A 198 5.41 -17.14 14.75
N ARG A 199 5.59 -16.69 13.50
CA ARG A 199 6.05 -17.56 12.40
C ARG A 199 7.47 -18.04 12.63
N LEU A 200 8.38 -17.16 13.05
CA LEU A 200 9.78 -17.54 13.30
C LEU A 200 9.88 -18.58 14.44
N LEU A 201 9.09 -18.40 15.49
CA LEU A 201 9.01 -19.31 16.65
C LEU A 201 8.46 -20.68 16.26
N ARG A 202 7.45 -20.75 15.38
CA ARG A 202 6.93 -22.06 14.88
C ARG A 202 7.98 -22.86 14.12
N LEU A 203 8.93 -22.18 13.46
CA LEU A 203 10.02 -22.83 12.73
C LEU A 203 11.19 -23.18 13.64
N ASP A 204 11.43 -22.39 14.68
CA ASP A 204 12.50 -22.63 15.64
C ASP A 204 12.30 -23.97 16.35
N GLY A 205 13.35 -24.80 16.40
CA GLY A 205 13.30 -26.14 17.00
C GLY A 205 12.43 -27.18 16.28
N SER A 206 11.73 -26.84 15.20
CA SER A 206 10.82 -27.75 14.46
C SER A 206 11.53 -28.85 13.66
N GLY A 207 12.84 -28.74 13.44
CA GLY A 207 13.60 -29.63 12.55
C GLY A 207 13.38 -29.39 11.05
N ILE A 208 12.56 -28.41 10.66
CA ILE A 208 12.26 -28.10 9.25
C ILE A 208 13.50 -27.57 8.53
N ARG A 209 13.86 -28.23 7.42
CA ARG A 209 15.09 -27.92 6.66
C ARG A 209 14.86 -27.27 5.31
N ASP A 210 13.66 -27.34 4.77
CA ASP A 210 13.35 -26.91 3.41
C ASP A 210 12.16 -25.94 3.35
N GLN A 211 11.99 -25.36 2.16
CA GLN A 211 10.93 -24.40 1.90
C GLN A 211 9.54 -25.06 1.91
N ALA A 212 9.43 -26.33 1.53
CA ALA A 212 8.17 -27.07 1.51
C ALA A 212 7.63 -27.25 2.94
N GLY A 213 8.44 -27.80 3.84
CA GLY A 213 8.04 -27.95 5.24
C GLY A 213 7.75 -26.62 5.92
N ALA A 214 8.51 -25.56 5.59
CA ALA A 214 8.22 -24.22 6.09
C ALA A 214 6.89 -23.67 5.56
N ALA A 215 6.55 -23.96 4.30
CA ALA A 215 5.28 -23.53 3.73
C ALA A 215 4.09 -24.23 4.40
N ASP A 216 4.22 -25.53 4.65
CA ASP A 216 3.19 -26.34 5.31
C ASP A 216 2.99 -25.90 6.77
N ALA A 217 4.07 -25.73 7.52
CA ALA A 217 4.01 -25.32 8.93
C ALA A 217 3.44 -23.90 9.13
N LEU A 218 3.64 -23.01 8.16
CA LEU A 218 3.20 -21.61 8.25
C LEU A 218 1.88 -21.34 7.51
N GLY A 219 1.42 -22.25 6.67
CA GLY A 219 0.26 -22.05 5.79
C GLY A 219 0.48 -20.97 4.73
N VAL A 220 1.73 -20.63 4.39
CA VAL A 220 2.08 -19.64 3.36
C VAL A 220 3.02 -20.26 2.34
N LYS A 221 2.76 -20.06 1.04
CA LYS A 221 3.56 -20.66 -0.03
C LYS A 221 4.62 -19.70 -0.58
N GLY A 222 5.61 -20.25 -1.26
CA GLY A 222 6.56 -19.47 -2.06
C GLY A 222 7.58 -18.67 -1.23
N PHE A 223 7.90 -17.46 -1.70
CA PHE A 223 8.96 -16.63 -1.14
C PHE A 223 8.82 -16.30 0.36
N PRO A 224 7.63 -15.97 0.90
CA PRO A 224 7.45 -15.72 2.33
C PRO A 224 7.89 -16.87 3.25
N ALA A 225 7.62 -18.12 2.86
CA ALA A 225 8.03 -19.30 3.64
C ALA A 225 9.55 -19.45 3.67
N LYS A 226 10.19 -19.35 2.50
CA LYS A 226 11.66 -19.40 2.37
C LYS A 226 12.33 -18.33 3.24
N LYS A 227 11.77 -17.12 3.20
CA LYS A 227 12.28 -15.97 3.95
C LYS A 227 12.12 -16.14 5.46
N ALA A 228 10.96 -16.59 5.93
CA ALA A 228 10.74 -16.88 7.34
C ALA A 228 11.70 -17.96 7.87
N LEU A 229 11.96 -19.01 7.08
CA LEU A 229 12.92 -20.06 7.44
C LEU A 229 14.35 -19.51 7.56
N ALA A 230 14.79 -18.67 6.62
CA ALA A 230 16.09 -18.04 6.66
C ALA A 230 16.24 -17.09 7.88
N ALA A 231 15.22 -16.26 8.14
CA ALA A 231 15.21 -15.35 9.28
C ALA A 231 15.22 -16.10 10.62
N SER A 232 14.42 -17.16 10.75
CA SER A 232 14.36 -18.00 11.96
C SER A 232 15.74 -18.60 12.28
N ARG A 233 16.43 -19.15 11.28
CA ARG A 233 17.80 -19.68 11.44
C ARG A 233 18.83 -18.64 11.83
N ARG A 234 18.76 -17.46 11.21
CA ARG A 234 19.72 -16.37 11.48
C ARG A 234 19.58 -15.83 12.90
N LEU A 235 18.36 -15.65 13.38
CA LEU A 235 18.08 -15.18 14.74
C LEU A 235 18.38 -16.27 15.78
N GLY A 236 17.91 -17.50 15.53
CA GLY A 236 17.98 -18.61 16.48
C GLY A 236 17.07 -18.42 17.71
N GLY A 237 16.82 -19.53 18.40
CA GLY A 237 15.80 -19.58 19.46
C GLY A 237 15.98 -18.58 20.61
N GLN A 238 17.21 -18.28 21.04
CA GLN A 238 17.44 -17.32 22.13
C GLN A 238 16.98 -15.91 21.77
N ARG A 239 17.33 -15.43 20.56
CA ARG A 239 16.95 -14.10 20.09
C ARG A 239 15.46 -14.04 19.75
N ILE A 240 14.88 -15.11 19.19
CA ILE A 240 13.43 -15.23 18.98
C ILE A 240 12.68 -15.15 20.32
N ALA A 241 13.11 -15.89 21.33
CA ALA A 241 12.50 -15.84 22.67
C ALA A 241 12.63 -14.44 23.30
N ARG A 242 13.76 -13.75 23.09
CA ARG A 242 13.95 -12.37 23.53
C ARG A 242 13.00 -11.41 22.81
N ALA A 243 12.82 -11.56 21.50
CA ALA A 243 11.89 -10.75 20.72
C ALA A 243 10.44 -10.91 21.21
N VAL A 244 10.00 -12.14 21.47
CA VAL A 244 8.66 -12.41 22.04
C VAL A 244 8.47 -11.71 23.39
N ARG A 245 9.48 -11.72 24.27
CA ARG A 245 9.43 -10.98 25.54
C ARG A 245 9.35 -9.46 25.35
N LEU A 246 10.09 -8.91 24.37
CA LEU A 246 10.02 -7.49 24.04
C LEU A 246 8.64 -7.09 23.53
N LEU A 247 8.04 -7.91 22.66
CA LEU A 247 6.69 -7.71 22.14
C LEU A 247 5.63 -7.76 23.26
N ALA A 248 5.73 -8.74 24.17
CA ALA A 248 4.84 -8.85 25.31
C ALA A 248 4.94 -7.63 26.25
N ALA A 249 6.17 -7.13 26.47
CA ALA A 249 6.37 -5.91 27.25
C ALA A 249 5.73 -4.69 26.56
N ALA A 250 5.96 -4.51 25.26
CA ALA A 250 5.40 -3.40 24.50
C ALA A 250 3.87 -3.44 24.41
N ASP A 251 3.25 -4.62 24.28
CA ASP A 251 1.78 -4.75 24.30
C ASP A 251 1.18 -4.26 25.62
N LEU A 252 1.80 -4.58 26.76
CA LEU A 252 1.38 -4.05 28.06
C LEU A 252 1.60 -2.55 28.19
N ASP A 253 2.74 -2.04 27.69
CA ASP A 253 3.06 -0.61 27.74
C ASP A 253 2.10 0.22 26.88
N LEU A 254 1.73 -0.27 25.69
CA LEU A 254 0.73 0.34 24.80
C LEU A 254 -0.69 0.34 25.41
N ARG A 255 -0.96 -0.56 26.36
CA ARG A 255 -2.23 -0.64 27.10
C ARG A 255 -2.21 0.12 28.43
N GLY A 256 -1.18 0.93 28.67
CA GLY A 256 -1.12 1.85 29.80
C GLY A 256 -0.33 1.36 31.01
N ARG A 257 0.46 0.28 30.90
CA ARG A 257 1.42 -0.08 31.96
C ARG A 257 2.50 0.99 32.14
N SER A 258 2.89 1.63 31.05
CA SER A 258 3.83 2.75 31.05
C SER A 258 3.09 4.06 30.75
N ALA A 259 3.64 5.18 31.22
CA ALA A 259 3.15 6.52 30.89
C ALA A 259 3.85 7.11 29.65
N TRP A 260 4.38 6.27 28.75
CA TRP A 260 5.04 6.72 27.54
C TRP A 260 4.02 6.99 26.42
N PRO A 261 4.28 7.97 25.53
CA PRO A 261 3.56 8.08 24.27
C PRO A 261 3.61 6.75 23.50
N GLN A 262 2.53 6.38 22.83
CA GLN A 262 2.43 5.07 22.18
C GLN A 262 3.45 4.91 21.04
N GLU A 263 3.77 6.01 20.37
CA GLU A 263 4.79 6.12 19.33
C GLU A 263 6.16 5.76 19.91
N LEU A 264 6.51 6.32 21.07
CA LEU A 264 7.78 6.04 21.75
C LEU A 264 7.90 4.57 22.15
N VAL A 265 6.80 3.95 22.62
CA VAL A 265 6.79 2.51 22.92
C VAL A 265 7.10 1.69 21.67
N ALA A 266 6.49 2.04 20.53
CA ALA A 266 6.72 1.36 19.26
C ALA A 266 8.16 1.57 18.74
N GLU A 267 8.70 2.79 18.83
CA GLU A 267 10.07 3.12 18.43
C GLU A 267 11.10 2.32 19.24
N VAL A 268 10.95 2.31 20.57
CA VAL A 268 11.85 1.55 21.46
C VAL A 268 11.73 0.05 21.19
N LEU A 269 10.51 -0.47 20.95
CA LEU A 269 10.31 -1.86 20.55
C LEU A 269 11.07 -2.18 19.25
N VAL A 270 10.85 -1.41 18.19
CA VAL A 270 11.44 -1.64 16.87
C VAL A 270 12.96 -1.53 16.92
N ALA A 271 13.52 -0.52 17.60
CA ALA A 271 14.96 -0.36 17.76
C ALA A 271 15.58 -1.56 18.49
N ARG A 272 14.92 -2.05 19.56
CA ARG A 272 15.38 -3.23 20.31
C ARG A 272 15.30 -4.51 19.47
N LEU A 273 14.21 -4.71 18.71
CA LEU A 273 14.05 -5.88 17.84
C LEU A 273 15.10 -5.90 16.73
N ALA A 274 15.32 -4.78 16.04
CA ALA A 274 16.36 -4.66 15.01
C ALA A 274 17.76 -4.90 15.61
N SER A 275 18.02 -4.43 16.82
CA SER A 275 19.30 -4.66 17.50
C SER A 275 19.57 -6.14 17.80
N LEU A 276 18.55 -7.00 17.91
CA LEU A 276 18.75 -8.46 18.06
C LEU A 276 19.35 -9.10 16.81
N SER A 277 19.13 -8.52 15.63
CA SER A 277 19.58 -9.06 14.35
C SER A 277 20.97 -8.57 13.95
N ARG A 278 21.58 -7.65 14.70
CA ARG A 278 22.95 -7.22 14.46
C ARG A 278 23.93 -8.39 14.69
N PRO A 279 24.97 -8.50 13.84
CA PRO A 279 26.02 -9.52 14.00
C PRO A 279 26.73 -9.39 15.35
#